data_AF-A0A9C9THQ0-F1
#
_entry.id   AF-A0A9C9THQ0-F1
#
_cell.length_a   1.000
_cell.length_b   1.000
_cell.length_c   1.000
_cell.angle_alpha   90.00
_cell.angle_beta   90.00
_cell.angle_gamma   90.00
#
_symmetry.space_group_name_H-M   'P 1'
#
loop_
_entity.id
_entity.type
_entity.pdbx_description
1 polymer ?
#
loop_
_entity_poly.entity_id
_entity_poly.type
_entity_poly.pdbx_seq_one_letter_code
_entity_poly.pdbx_strand_id
1 'polypeptide(L)'
;MRGDILGIFTKNLLLQDKKGLLFLIVCHEDKAVDVKTLHRHIGASGHLGFASPDQMRGVLRLEPGALTPLALLNDEDGLVTVVVEASLMDAEQVNFHPLINTESIGLQPADLFNFIASFGREAVISDLGSAAGDAVVQ
;
A
#
# COMPACT_ATOMS: atom_id res chain seq x y z
N MET A 1 2.46 -15.12 -18.68
CA MET A 1 1.29 -15.99 -18.42
C MET A 1 1.02 -15.95 -16.93
N ARG A 2 -0.02 -15.22 -16.51
CA ARG A 2 -0.53 -15.24 -15.12
C ARG A 2 -1.39 -16.49 -15.01
N GLY A 3 -0.80 -17.64 -14.69
CA GLY A 3 -1.53 -18.90 -14.57
C GLY A 3 -2.28 -18.91 -13.25
N ASP A 4 -3.61 -18.92 -13.29
CA ASP A 4 -4.56 -19.39 -12.26
C ASP A 4 -4.20 -19.19 -10.77
N ILE A 5 -3.58 -18.07 -10.41
CA ILE A 5 -3.44 -17.70 -8.99
C ILE A 5 -4.77 -17.10 -8.55
N LEU A 6 -5.46 -17.81 -7.65
CA LEU A 6 -6.68 -17.35 -7.02
C LEU A 6 -6.41 -16.08 -6.16
N GLY A 7 -7.40 -15.21 -6.06
CA GLY A 7 -7.35 -13.99 -5.24
C GLY A 7 -7.03 -12.71 -6.02
N ILE A 8 -7.10 -11.59 -5.29
CA ILE A 8 -6.93 -10.24 -5.84
C ILE A 8 -5.45 -9.84 -5.84
N PHE A 9 -4.92 -9.43 -6.99
CA PHE A 9 -3.60 -8.82 -7.06
C PHE A 9 -3.66 -7.36 -6.61
N THR A 10 -2.67 -6.98 -5.82
CA THR A 10 -2.56 -5.61 -5.28
C THR A 10 -1.37 -4.88 -5.87
N LYS A 11 -1.49 -3.56 -5.92
CA LYS A 11 -0.33 -2.66 -6.05
C LYS A 11 -0.20 -1.80 -4.82
N ASN A 12 1.01 -1.28 -4.63
CA ASN A 12 1.36 -0.49 -3.46
C ASN A 12 1.92 0.86 -3.89
N LEU A 13 1.53 1.93 -3.18
CA LEU A 13 2.08 3.27 -3.35
C LEU A 13 2.66 3.76 -2.02
N LEU A 14 3.85 4.35 -2.05
CA LEU A 14 4.41 5.05 -0.88
C LEU A 14 4.26 6.55 -1.10
N LEU A 15 3.41 7.16 -0.30
CA LEU A 15 3.10 8.58 -0.35
C LEU A 15 3.60 9.29 0.90
N GLN A 16 3.80 10.60 0.80
CA GLN A 16 4.21 11.45 1.90
C GLN A 16 3.33 12.69 1.97
N ASP A 17 2.93 13.09 3.18
CA ASP A 17 2.25 14.35 3.41
C ASP A 17 3.22 15.53 3.66
N LYS A 18 2.69 16.75 3.78
CA LYS A 18 3.53 17.95 3.99
C LYS A 18 4.29 17.97 5.32
N LYS A 19 3.92 17.12 6.29
CA LYS A 19 4.60 16.99 7.59
C LYS A 19 5.68 15.90 7.57
N GLY A 20 5.81 15.17 6.46
CA GLY A 20 6.79 14.12 6.29
C GLY A 20 6.27 12.73 6.68
N LEU A 21 5.01 12.58 7.09
CA LEU A 21 4.44 11.28 7.42
C LEU A 21 4.28 10.43 6.17
N LEU A 22 4.70 9.17 6.26
CA LEU A 22 4.65 8.22 5.16
C LEU A 22 3.38 7.37 5.22
N PHE A 23 2.78 7.16 4.06
CA PHE A 23 1.56 6.39 3.87
C PHE A 23 1.81 5.28 2.84
N LEU A 24 1.68 4.03 3.26
CA LEU A 24 1.70 2.87 2.37
C LEU A 24 0.27 2.52 1.99
N ILE A 25 -0.09 2.79 0.74
CA ILE A 25 -1.41 2.53 0.18
C ILE A 25 -1.41 1.14 -0.46
N VAL A 26 -2.31 0.26 -0.02
CA VAL A 26 -2.52 -1.09 -0.54
C VAL A 26 -3.88 -1.14 -1.21
N CYS A 27 -3.92 -1.38 -2.52
CA CYS A 27 -5.15 -1.35 -3.31
C CYS A 27 -5.12 -2.38 -4.44
N HIS A 28 -6.27 -2.63 -5.07
CA HIS A 28 -6.33 -3.51 -6.24
C HIS A 28 -5.35 -3.02 -7.33
N GLU A 29 -4.70 -3.93 -8.06
CA GLU A 29 -3.68 -3.61 -9.09
C GLU A 29 -4.21 -2.59 -10.12
N ASP A 30 -5.43 -2.81 -10.62
CA ASP A 30 -6.09 -1.91 -11.58
C ASP A 30 -6.76 -0.67 -10.96
N LYS A 31 -6.67 -0.46 -9.64
CA LYS A 31 -7.30 0.70 -8.99
C LYS A 31 -6.60 1.99 -9.41
N ALA A 32 -7.37 2.94 -9.93
CA ALA A 32 -6.90 4.30 -10.14
C ALA A 32 -7.07 5.11 -8.86
N VAL A 33 -5.96 5.56 -8.27
CA VAL A 33 -5.92 6.32 -7.02
C VAL A 33 -5.74 7.81 -7.32
N ASP A 34 -6.68 8.65 -6.88
CA ASP A 34 -6.54 10.11 -6.96
C ASP A 34 -5.76 10.65 -5.76
N VAL A 35 -4.44 10.71 -5.92
CA VAL A 35 -3.51 11.19 -4.89
C VAL A 35 -3.82 12.62 -4.44
N LYS A 36 -4.39 13.46 -5.31
CA LYS A 36 -4.68 14.87 -4.98
C LYS A 36 -5.74 14.97 -3.88
N THR A 37 -6.71 14.06 -3.90
CA THR A 37 -7.87 14.07 -3.00
C THR A 37 -7.76 13.08 -1.85
N LEU A 38 -6.89 12.07 -1.97
CA LEU A 38 -6.74 10.96 -1.02
C LEU A 38 -6.50 11.41 0.43
N HIS A 39 -5.80 12.52 0.65
CA HIS A 39 -5.54 13.07 1.98
C HIS A 39 -6.80 13.28 2.83
N ARG A 40 -7.94 13.57 2.19
CA ARG A 40 -9.24 13.77 2.87
C ARG A 40 -9.82 12.47 3.44
N HIS A 41 -9.39 11.33 2.92
CA HIS A 41 -9.91 10.01 3.27
C HIS A 41 -9.04 9.31 4.31
N ILE A 42 -7.73 9.58 4.31
CA ILE A 42 -6.74 8.82 5.10
C ILE A 42 -6.16 9.59 6.29
N GLY A 43 -6.68 10.80 6.58
CA GLY A 43 -6.22 11.63 7.71
C GLY A 43 -4.86 12.31 7.51
N ALA A 44 -4.36 12.40 6.27
CA ALA A 44 -3.08 13.03 5.98
C ALA A 44 -3.12 14.56 6.09
N SER A 45 -1.99 15.18 6.42
CA SER A 45 -1.89 16.64 6.54
C SER A 45 -1.70 17.29 5.16
N GLY A 46 -2.79 17.65 4.49
CA GLY A 46 -2.75 18.32 3.18
C GLY A 46 -2.41 17.38 2.03
N HIS A 47 -2.04 17.92 0.86
CA HIS A 47 -1.78 17.10 -0.33
C HIS A 47 -0.65 16.09 -0.12
N LEU A 48 -0.82 14.92 -0.74
CA LEU A 48 0.16 13.85 -0.76
C LEU A 48 1.04 13.98 -2.01
N GLY A 49 2.32 13.66 -1.85
CA GLY A 49 3.26 13.44 -2.95
C GLY A 49 3.82 12.01 -2.89
N PHE A 50 4.47 11.56 -3.95
CA PHE A 50 5.22 10.30 -3.91
C PHE A 50 6.44 10.45 -3.02
N ALA A 51 6.66 9.46 -2.16
CA ALA A 51 7.89 9.37 -1.38
C ALA A 51 9.09 9.20 -2.32
N SER A 52 10.23 9.79 -1.96
CA SER A 52 11.43 9.69 -2.77
C SER A 52 12.04 8.27 -2.67
N PRO A 53 12.83 7.85 -3.67
CA PRO A 53 13.61 6.61 -3.57
C PRO A 53 14.50 6.53 -2.32
N ASP A 54 15.07 7.67 -1.89
CA ASP A 54 15.90 7.72 -0.67
C ASP A 54 15.07 7.49 0.59
N GLN A 55 13.83 7.98 0.65
CA GLN A 55 12.92 7.68 1.77
C GLN A 55 12.53 6.21 1.80
N MET A 56 12.25 5.61 0.63
CA MET A 56 11.95 4.18 0.54
C MET A 56 13.14 3.33 1.01
N ARG A 57 14.36 3.66 0.58
CA ARG A 57 15.57 2.96 1.05
C ARG A 57 15.86 3.19 2.52
N GLY A 58 15.68 4.42 3.01
CA GLY A 58 15.97 4.78 4.40
C GLY A 58 15.01 4.14 5.39
N VAL A 59 13.72 4.13 5.08
CA VAL A 59 12.67 3.66 6.01
C VAL A 59 12.33 2.18 5.77
N LEU A 60 12.17 1.77 4.52
CA LEU A 60 11.71 0.43 4.17
C LEU A 60 12.83 -0.49 3.69
N ARG A 61 14.06 0.00 3.47
CA ARG A 61 15.19 -0.76 2.92
C ARG A 61 14.85 -1.45 1.58
N LEU A 62 14.00 -0.80 0.78
CA LEU A 62 13.55 -1.28 -0.53
C LEU A 62 13.98 -0.32 -1.65
N GLU A 63 14.18 -0.88 -2.84
CA GLU A 63 14.33 -0.10 -4.07
C GLU A 63 12.97 0.26 -4.68
N PRO A 64 12.87 1.33 -5.49
CA PRO A 64 11.66 1.61 -6.27
C PRO A 64 11.24 0.41 -7.14
N GLY A 65 9.94 0.15 -7.20
CA GLY A 65 9.40 -1.09 -7.79
C GLY A 65 9.29 -2.22 -6.78
N ALA A 66 10.12 -2.18 -5.71
CA ALA A 66 10.21 -2.94 -4.45
C ALA A 66 8.94 -3.25 -3.64
N LEU A 67 7.91 -2.41 -3.83
CA LEU A 67 7.05 -2.05 -2.71
C LEU A 67 5.98 -3.11 -2.42
N THR A 68 5.94 -3.56 -1.16
CA THR A 68 5.03 -4.57 -0.64
C THR A 68 4.64 -4.24 0.80
N PRO A 69 3.45 -4.62 1.30
CA PRO A 69 3.09 -4.44 2.71
C PRO A 69 4.04 -5.17 3.67
N LEU A 70 4.72 -6.21 3.20
CA LEU A 70 5.72 -6.93 4.00
C LEU A 70 6.94 -6.07 4.36
N ALA A 71 7.12 -4.93 3.69
CA ALA A 71 8.20 -3.97 3.96
C ALA A 71 8.17 -3.40 5.38
N LEU A 72 7.04 -3.50 6.09
CA LEU A 72 6.91 -3.08 7.48
C LEU A 72 7.89 -3.79 8.42
N LEU A 73 8.40 -4.96 8.02
CA LEU A 73 9.49 -5.65 8.73
C LEU A 73 10.75 -4.77 8.87
N ASN A 74 10.96 -3.84 7.94
CA ASN A 74 12.13 -2.97 7.91
C ASN A 74 11.88 -1.60 8.56
N ASP A 75 10.63 -1.22 8.84
CA ASP A 75 10.27 0.07 9.43
C ASP A 75 10.35 -0.01 10.96
N GLU A 76 11.57 -0.05 11.48
CA GLU A 76 11.87 -0.20 12.91
C GLU A 76 11.32 0.97 13.75
N ASP A 77 11.22 2.16 13.16
CA ASP A 77 10.83 3.41 13.84
C ASP A 77 9.32 3.70 13.79
N GLY A 78 8.51 2.84 13.15
CA GLY A 78 7.06 3.06 13.14
C GLY A 78 6.59 4.19 12.24
N LEU A 79 7.36 4.59 11.22
CA LEU A 79 7.15 5.83 10.48
C LEU A 79 6.04 5.73 9.41
N VAL A 80 5.67 4.52 9.01
CA VAL A 80 4.72 4.27 7.93
C VAL A 80 3.33 3.94 8.47
N THR A 81 2.35 4.77 8.09
CA THR A 81 0.92 4.48 8.23
C THR A 81 0.45 3.62 7.07
N VAL A 82 -0.22 2.50 7.36
CA VAL A 82 -0.74 1.61 6.32
C VAL A 82 -2.19 1.93 6.04
N VAL A 83 -2.54 2.10 4.77
CA VAL A 83 -3.91 2.29 4.30
C VAL A 83 -4.28 1.13 3.39
N VAL A 84 -5.37 0.44 3.70
CA VAL A 84 -5.88 -0.68 2.91
C VAL A 84 -7.20 -0.25 2.26
N GLU A 85 -7.30 -0.44 0.94
CA GLU A 85 -8.54 -0.19 0.21
C GLU A 85 -9.68 -1.09 0.74
N ALA A 86 -10.82 -0.48 1.04
CA ALA A 86 -11.96 -1.18 1.64
C ALA A 86 -12.44 -2.39 0.82
N SER A 87 -12.39 -2.33 -0.51
CA SER A 87 -12.83 -3.42 -1.40
C SER A 87 -11.98 -4.69 -1.28
N LEU A 88 -10.75 -4.59 -0.75
CA LEU A 88 -9.90 -5.76 -0.51
C LEU A 88 -10.40 -6.61 0.66
N MET A 89 -11.24 -6.05 1.53
CA MET A 89 -11.77 -6.76 2.71
C MET A 89 -12.76 -7.88 2.34
N ASP A 90 -13.39 -7.78 1.17
CA ASP A 90 -14.33 -8.77 0.67
C ASP A 90 -13.63 -9.93 -0.06
N ALA A 91 -12.30 -9.87 -0.21
CA ALA A 91 -11.52 -10.89 -0.89
C ALA A 91 -11.22 -12.09 0.01
N GLU A 92 -11.30 -13.30 -0.54
CA GLU A 92 -10.82 -14.50 0.16
C GLU A 92 -9.29 -14.51 0.29
N GLN A 93 -8.59 -13.88 -0.67
CA GLN A 93 -7.13 -13.81 -0.72
C GLN A 93 -6.69 -12.52 -1.43
N VAL A 94 -5.70 -11.85 -0.87
CA VAL A 94 -4.95 -10.74 -1.48
C VAL A 94 -3.51 -11.17 -1.74
N ASN A 95 -3.06 -10.89 -2.95
CA ASN A 95 -1.75 -11.25 -3.46
C ASN A 95 -0.89 -9.99 -3.59
N PHE A 96 0.36 -10.09 -3.15
CA PHE A 96 1.36 -9.04 -3.31
C PHE A 96 2.46 -9.52 -4.24
N HIS A 97 2.97 -8.64 -5.10
CA HIS A 97 4.13 -8.91 -5.94
C HIS A 97 5.38 -9.04 -5.04
N PRO A 98 6.06 -10.20 -4.97
CA PRO A 98 7.24 -10.35 -4.12
C PRO A 98 8.56 -10.13 -4.87
N LEU A 99 8.52 -9.44 -6.02
CA LEU A 99 9.66 -8.84 -6.76
C LEU A 99 10.93 -9.70 -6.94
N ILE A 100 10.75 -11.00 -6.76
CA ILE A 100 11.54 -12.10 -7.26
C ILE A 100 10.52 -12.89 -8.09
N ASN A 101 10.79 -13.06 -9.38
CA ASN A 101 9.89 -13.56 -10.43
C ASN A 101 9.40 -15.03 -10.26
N THR A 102 9.39 -15.59 -9.06
CA THR A 102 9.11 -17.02 -8.85
C THR A 102 7.99 -17.34 -7.87
N GLU A 103 7.51 -16.42 -7.02
CA GLU A 103 6.45 -16.74 -6.04
C GLU A 103 5.46 -15.57 -5.90
N SER A 104 4.31 -15.79 -5.26
CA SER A 104 3.36 -14.75 -4.83
C SER A 104 2.89 -15.13 -3.44
N ILE A 105 2.92 -14.19 -2.50
CA ILE A 105 2.40 -14.44 -1.16
C ILE A 105 0.94 -14.01 -1.17
N GLY A 106 0.06 -15.00 -1.02
CA GLY A 106 -1.36 -14.82 -0.81
C GLY A 106 -1.65 -14.83 0.69
N LEU A 107 -2.34 -13.79 1.17
CA LEU A 107 -2.85 -13.72 2.54
C LEU A 107 -4.36 -13.50 2.52
N GLN A 108 -5.07 -13.99 3.53
CA GLN A 108 -6.41 -13.48 3.78
C GLN A 108 -6.28 -12.02 4.23
N PRO A 109 -7.27 -11.15 3.95
CA PRO A 109 -7.25 -9.78 4.46
C PRO A 109 -7.04 -9.75 5.98
N ALA A 110 -7.69 -10.61 6.75
CA ALA A 110 -7.49 -10.70 8.20
C ALA A 110 -6.02 -10.94 8.60
N ASP A 111 -5.29 -11.78 7.86
CA ASP A 111 -3.89 -12.06 8.12
C ASP A 111 -2.98 -10.87 7.80
N LEU A 112 -3.29 -10.08 6.76
CA LEU A 112 -2.60 -8.82 6.48
C LEU A 112 -2.76 -7.85 7.67
N PHE A 113 -3.96 -7.75 8.25
CA PHE A 113 -4.20 -6.87 9.40
C PHE A 113 -3.49 -7.37 10.65
N ASN A 114 -3.52 -8.67 10.91
CA ASN A 114 -2.77 -9.28 12.01
C ASN A 114 -1.26 -9.04 11.86
N PHE A 115 -0.74 -9.15 10.63
CA PHE A 115 0.66 -8.82 10.33
C PHE A 115 0.97 -7.36 10.66
N ILE A 116 0.15 -6.40 10.20
CA ILE A 116 0.33 -4.97 10.51
C ILE A 116 0.26 -4.73 12.04
N ALA A 117 -0.72 -5.33 12.71
CA ALA A 117 -0.90 -5.24 14.16
C ALA A 117 0.27 -5.81 14.95
N SER A 118 0.97 -6.82 14.42
CA SER A 118 2.17 -7.38 15.06
C SER A 118 3.32 -6.37 15.20
N PHE A 119 3.33 -5.29 14.41
CA PHE A 119 4.26 -4.17 14.53
C PHE A 119 3.74 -3.04 15.43
N GLY A 120 2.65 -3.25 16.16
CA GLY A 120 2.04 -2.26 17.05
C GLY A 120 1.28 -1.16 16.29
N ARG A 121 0.76 -1.46 15.10
CA ARG A 121 0.11 -0.51 14.21
C ARG A 121 -1.30 -0.93 13.85
N GLU A 122 -2.16 0.05 13.59
CA GLU A 122 -3.51 -0.21 13.09
C GLU A 122 -3.58 0.26 11.63
N ALA A 123 -4.10 -0.60 10.76
CA ALA A 123 -4.30 -0.26 9.36
C ALA A 123 -5.54 0.62 9.20
N VAL A 124 -5.43 1.69 8.41
CA VAL A 124 -6.57 2.53 8.05
C VAL A 124 -7.31 1.89 6.89
N ILE A 125 -8.58 1.51 7.12
CA ILE A 125 -9.46 1.06 6.04
C ILE A 125 -10.09 2.28 5.39
N SER A 126 -9.94 2.43 4.08
CA SER A 126 -10.52 3.57 3.36
C SER A 126 -11.04 3.18 1.99
N ASP A 127 -12.17 3.75 1.59
CA ASP A 127 -12.47 3.90 0.17
C ASP A 127 -11.55 4.98 -0.39
N LEU A 128 -10.66 4.59 -1.29
CA LEU A 128 -9.66 5.48 -1.89
C LEU A 128 -10.26 6.36 -3.00
N GLY A 129 -11.58 6.22 -3.26
CA GLY A 129 -12.29 6.90 -4.32
C GLY A 129 -11.95 6.33 -5.71
N SER A 130 -12.62 6.84 -6.73
CA SER A 130 -12.26 6.60 -8.13
C SER A 130 -11.57 7.83 -8.70
N ALA A 131 -10.45 7.68 -9.40
CA ALA A 131 -9.85 8.79 -10.13
C ALA A 131 -10.82 9.27 -11.23
N ALA A 132 -11.51 10.39 -10.99
CA ALA A 132 -12.11 11.18 -12.06
C ALA A 132 -10.97 11.89 -12.80
N GLY A 133 -10.96 11.78 -14.13
CA GLY A 133 -9.83 12.11 -15.01
C GLY A 133 -9.05 13.36 -14.62
N ASP A 134 -7.86 13.16 -14.05
CA ASP A 134 -6.60 13.79 -14.47
C ASP A 134 -5.48 13.47 -13.47
N ALA A 135 -4.48 12.73 -13.99
CA ALA A 135 -3.39 12.02 -13.33
C ALA A 135 -3.78 10.64 -12.76
N VAL A 136 -3.93 9.68 -13.67
CA VAL A 136 -3.94 8.24 -13.35
C VAL A 136 -2.49 7.79 -13.24
N VAL A 137 -2.08 7.31 -12.07
CA VAL A 137 -0.84 6.54 -11.93
C VAL A 137 -1.24 5.08 -11.95
N GLN A 138 -0.91 4.40 -13.06
CA GLN A 138 -1.09 2.96 -13.20
C GLN A 138 0.00 2.24 -12.44
#